data_AF-A0A5B8VHS6-F1
#
_entry.id   AF-A0A5B8VHS6-F1
#
_cell.length_a   1.000
_cell.length_b   1.000
_cell.length_c   1.000
_cell.angle_alpha   90.00
_cell.angle_beta   90.00
_cell.angle_gamma   90.00
#
_symmetry.space_group_name_H-M   'P 1'
#
loop_
_entity.id
_entity.type
_entity.pdbx_description
1 polymer ?
#
loop_
_entity_poly.entity_id
_entity_poly.type
_entity_poly.pdbx_seq_one_letter_code
_entity_poly.pdbx_strand_id
1 'polypeptide(L)'
;MIGNGLYSGDYGIELIYSTVEIQKLATRLSLSSAISYSQFDSRYLQDMEPVSEQAIRDGSEAVFAVYNDKSSKNTTWNSTVSSITHIPQLGFTVNLSMDISLLQTRETPASDNRAIGYYTRDMTFIAIAADQRSDPAYSYLKRDLEVNLKDKLPFIYSALNVSIAKEIKKIFD
;
A
#
# COMPACT_ATOMS: atom_id res chain seq x y z
N MET A 1 12.19 -4.61 29.00
CA MET A 1 11.33 -5.57 28.27
C MET A 1 11.12 -5.01 26.88
N ILE A 2 11.63 -5.66 25.84
CA ILE A 2 11.43 -5.21 24.45
C ILE A 2 10.10 -5.80 24.00
N GLY A 3 9.02 -5.01 24.12
CA GLY A 3 7.71 -5.39 23.62
C GLY A 3 7.63 -5.10 22.13
N ASN A 4 7.44 -6.14 21.31
CA ASN A 4 7.16 -5.95 19.89
C ASN A 4 5.77 -5.31 19.76
N GLY A 5 5.72 -4.01 19.45
CA GLY A 5 4.49 -3.20 19.37
C GLY A 5 3.84 -3.16 18.02
N LEU A 6 4.31 -4.01 17.11
CA LEU A 6 3.79 -4.10 15.77
C LEU A 6 2.54 -4.96 15.78
N TYR A 7 1.41 -4.40 15.37
CA TYR A 7 0.23 -5.17 15.01
C TYR A 7 0.00 -5.02 13.50
N SER A 8 0.00 -6.14 12.79
CA SER A 8 -0.35 -6.20 11.37
C SER A 8 -1.46 -7.24 11.20
N GLY A 9 -2.48 -6.90 10.41
CA GLY A 9 -3.58 -7.80 10.08
C GLY A 9 -3.91 -7.70 8.60
N ASP A 10 -3.93 -8.85 7.92
CA ASP A 10 -4.20 -8.96 6.48
C ASP A 10 -5.41 -9.87 6.25
N TYR A 11 -6.37 -9.40 5.45
CA TYR A 11 -7.58 -10.13 5.10
C TYR A 11 -7.85 -9.97 3.61
N GLY A 12 -8.38 -11.01 2.96
CA GLY A 12 -8.69 -10.91 1.54
C GLY A 12 -9.59 -12.03 1.06
N ILE A 13 -10.17 -11.82 -0.12
CA ILE A 13 -10.99 -12.79 -0.83
C ILE A 13 -10.42 -12.92 -2.23
N GLU A 14 -10.22 -14.17 -2.66
CA GLU A 14 -9.78 -14.51 -4.01
C GLU A 14 -10.86 -15.32 -4.72
N LEU A 15 -11.18 -14.92 -5.95
CA LEU A 15 -12.06 -15.62 -6.86
C LEU A 15 -11.25 -16.11 -8.04
N ILE A 16 -11.28 -17.42 -8.27
CA ILE A 16 -10.66 -18.05 -9.44
C ILE A 16 -11.75 -18.76 -10.22
N TYR A 17 -11.86 -18.43 -11.50
CA TYR A 17 -12.77 -19.07 -12.43
C TYR A 17 -12.00 -19.52 -13.67
N SER A 18 -12.36 -20.68 -14.22
CA SER A 18 -11.79 -21.17 -15.47
C SER A 18 -12.84 -21.93 -16.24
N THR A 19 -12.88 -21.70 -17.54
CA THR A 19 -13.79 -22.41 -18.43
C THR A 19 -13.20 -23.76 -18.83
N VAL A 20 -14.09 -24.70 -19.16
CA VAL A 20 -13.70 -25.78 -20.06
C VAL A 20 -13.34 -25.21 -21.43
N GLU A 21 -12.62 -25.99 -22.24
CA GLU A 21 -12.22 -25.54 -23.57
C GLU A 21 -13.44 -25.25 -24.46
N ILE A 22 -13.46 -24.06 -25.04
CA ILE A 22 -14.47 -23.66 -26.02
C ILE A 22 -14.07 -24.28 -27.35
N GLN A 23 -14.62 -25.46 -27.65
CA GLN A 23 -14.20 -26.30 -28.80
C GLN A 23 -14.17 -25.55 -30.14
N LYS A 24 -15.11 -24.63 -30.37
CA LYS A 24 -15.16 -23.82 -31.61
C LYS A 24 -13.93 -22.94 -31.81
N LEU A 25 -13.29 -22.54 -30.73
CA LEU A 25 -12.11 -21.66 -30.72
C LEU A 25 -10.86 -22.38 -30.22
N ALA A 26 -10.98 -23.64 -29.78
CA ALA A 26 -9.94 -24.37 -29.04
C ALA A 26 -9.28 -23.49 -27.95
N THR A 27 -10.11 -22.72 -27.25
CA THR A 27 -9.67 -21.67 -26.32
C THR A 27 -10.17 -21.96 -24.92
N ARG A 28 -9.30 -21.88 -23.92
CA ARG A 28 -9.64 -21.87 -22.50
C ARG A 28 -9.49 -20.45 -21.96
N LEU A 29 -10.48 -20.02 -21.19
CA LEU A 29 -10.46 -18.73 -20.49
C LEU A 29 -10.28 -18.97 -19.00
N SER A 30 -9.47 -18.13 -18.37
CA SER A 30 -9.24 -18.10 -16.93
C SER A 30 -9.35 -16.67 -16.43
N LEU A 31 -9.98 -16.52 -15.26
CA LEU A 31 -10.15 -15.26 -14.56
C LEU A 31 -9.70 -15.48 -13.12
N SER A 32 -8.81 -14.64 -12.62
CA SER A 32 -8.53 -14.51 -11.19
C SER A 32 -8.84 -13.09 -10.77
N SER A 33 -9.38 -12.92 -9.57
CA SER A 33 -9.61 -11.61 -8.97
C SER A 33 -9.41 -11.70 -7.47
N ALA A 34 -8.59 -10.82 -6.92
CA ALA A 34 -8.31 -10.76 -5.50
C ALA A 34 -8.56 -9.35 -4.96
N ILE A 35 -9.31 -9.28 -3.87
CA ILE A 35 -9.42 -8.07 -3.04
C ILE A 35 -8.75 -8.34 -1.71
N SER A 36 -7.86 -7.45 -1.28
CA SER A 36 -7.17 -7.54 -0.01
C SER A 36 -7.26 -6.23 0.75
N TYR A 37 -7.33 -6.35 2.07
CA TYR A 37 -7.26 -5.28 3.04
C TYR A 37 -6.14 -5.62 4.02
N SER A 38 -5.22 -4.69 4.23
CA SER A 38 -4.20 -4.78 5.26
C SER A 38 -4.26 -3.59 6.19
N GLN A 39 -4.04 -3.84 7.48
CA GLN A 39 -3.93 -2.82 8.49
C GLN A 39 -2.63 -3.00 9.25
N PHE A 40 -1.94 -1.89 9.45
CA PHE A 40 -0.72 -1.78 10.20
C PHE A 40 -0.92 -0.77 11.33
N ASP A 41 -0.58 -1.15 12.55
CA ASP A 41 -0.59 -0.31 13.76
C ASP A 41 0.74 -0.49 14.50
N SER A 42 1.41 0.62 14.84
CA SER A 42 2.67 0.59 15.58
C SER A 42 2.53 1.15 16.99
N ARG A 43 2.04 0.33 17.92
CA ARG A 43 1.63 0.77 19.28
C ARG A 43 2.76 1.26 20.19
N TYR A 44 4.03 1.08 19.82
CA TYR A 44 5.19 1.49 20.63
C TYR A 44 6.22 2.35 19.88
N LEU A 45 6.03 2.61 18.59
CA LEU A 45 6.91 3.53 17.86
C LEU A 45 6.29 4.92 17.92
N GLN A 46 6.68 5.68 18.92
CA GLN A 46 6.48 7.12 18.90
C GLN A 46 7.32 7.68 17.75
N ASP A 47 6.67 8.44 16.89
CA ASP A 47 7.35 9.06 15.76
C ASP A 47 8.06 10.32 16.25
N MET A 48 9.38 10.37 16.05
CA MET A 48 10.22 11.49 16.46
C MET A 48 10.70 12.23 15.22
N GLU A 49 10.41 13.53 15.15
CA GLU A 49 10.85 14.39 14.05
C GLU A 49 11.59 15.61 14.61
N PRO A 50 12.66 16.06 13.93
CA PRO A 50 13.32 17.30 14.31
C PRO A 50 12.36 18.48 14.13
N VAL A 51 12.36 19.40 15.09
CA VAL A 51 11.62 20.66 14.99
C VAL A 51 12.23 21.51 13.88
N SER A 52 11.41 22.35 13.23
CA SER A 52 11.89 23.23 12.16
C SER A 52 13.05 24.11 12.63
N GLU A 53 14.06 24.30 11.77
CA GLU A 53 15.20 25.15 12.11
C GLU A 53 14.78 26.57 12.47
N GLN A 54 13.69 27.06 11.89
CA GLN A 54 13.14 28.37 12.18
C GLN A 54 12.68 28.46 13.64
N ALA A 55 11.91 27.49 14.13
CA ALA A 55 11.48 27.47 15.53
C ALA A 55 12.67 27.35 16.50
N ILE A 56 13.72 26.59 16.13
CA ILE A 56 14.96 26.51 16.92
C ILE A 56 15.68 27.86 16.97
N ARG A 57 15.77 28.57 15.83
CA ARG A 57 16.34 29.92 15.75
C ARG A 57 15.53 30.95 16.53
N ASP A 58 14.22 30.81 16.55
CA ASP A 58 13.28 31.66 17.30
C ASP A 58 13.29 31.40 18.81
N GLY A 59 14.17 30.51 19.28
CA GLY A 59 14.41 30.27 20.70
C GLY A 59 13.57 29.16 21.30
N SER A 60 12.93 28.31 20.48
CA SER A 60 12.23 27.14 20.99
C SER A 60 13.16 26.24 21.81
N GLU A 61 12.62 25.76 22.93
CA GLU A 61 13.29 24.79 23.80
C GLU A 61 13.32 23.39 23.15
N ALA A 62 12.36 23.10 22.28
CA ALA A 62 12.21 21.81 21.63
C ALA A 62 13.18 21.62 20.45
N VAL A 63 13.85 20.47 20.42
CA VAL A 63 14.71 20.01 19.33
C VAL A 63 14.05 18.89 18.54
N PHE A 64 13.33 17.99 19.21
CA PHE A 64 12.55 16.94 18.56
C PHE A 64 11.11 16.96 19.06
N ALA A 65 10.16 16.85 18.14
CA ALA A 65 8.76 16.65 18.45
C ALA A 65 8.43 15.16 18.41
N VAL A 66 7.58 14.72 19.32
CA VAL A 66 7.17 13.32 19.47
C VAL A 66 5.67 13.23 19.23
N TYR A 67 5.23 12.28 18.41
CA TYR A 67 3.83 12.17 17.98
C TYR A 67 3.28 10.77 18.26
N ASN A 68 1.95 10.66 18.16
CA ASN A 68 1.26 9.38 18.23
C ASN A 68 1.71 8.44 17.11
N ASP A 69 1.42 7.16 17.30
CA ASP A 69 1.77 6.08 16.40
C ASP A 69 1.23 6.26 14.98
N LYS A 70 2.00 5.75 14.01
CA LYS A 70 1.55 5.64 12.63
C LYS A 70 0.72 4.38 12.49
N SER A 71 -0.53 4.57 12.09
CA SER A 71 -1.38 3.52 11.57
C SER A 71 -1.48 3.68 10.05
N SER A 72 -1.64 2.59 9.32
CA SER A 72 -1.96 2.66 7.90
C SER A 72 -2.86 1.51 7.51
N LYS A 73 -3.83 1.81 6.64
CA LYS A 73 -4.73 0.84 6.05
C LYS A 73 -4.50 0.82 4.56
N ASN A 74 -4.41 -0.35 3.96
CA ASN A 74 -4.27 -0.48 2.52
C ASN A 74 -5.34 -1.42 1.99
N THR A 75 -5.94 -1.07 0.86
CA THR A 75 -6.91 -1.93 0.16
C THR A 75 -6.47 -2.04 -1.28
N THR A 76 -6.34 -3.27 -1.78
CA THR A 76 -6.00 -3.53 -3.17
C THR A 76 -7.03 -4.43 -3.80
N TRP A 77 -7.36 -4.19 -5.06
CA TRP A 77 -8.17 -5.07 -5.88
C TRP A 77 -7.51 -5.21 -7.25
N ASN A 78 -7.09 -6.43 -7.55
CA ASN A 78 -6.49 -6.78 -8.82
C ASN A 78 -7.28 -7.93 -9.47
N SER A 79 -7.31 -7.93 -10.81
CA SER A 79 -7.89 -9.01 -11.59
C SER A 79 -6.99 -9.37 -12.74
N THR A 80 -6.84 -10.66 -13.02
CA THR A 80 -6.11 -11.17 -14.18
C THR A 80 -7.08 -11.97 -15.04
N VAL A 81 -7.17 -11.63 -16.32
CA VAL A 81 -7.89 -12.42 -17.32
C VAL A 81 -6.84 -13.04 -18.23
N SER A 82 -6.95 -14.34 -18.50
CA SER A 82 -6.10 -15.01 -19.47
C SER A 82 -6.89 -15.91 -20.40
N SER A 83 -6.40 -16.02 -21.63
CA SER A 83 -6.92 -16.95 -22.62
C SER A 83 -5.77 -17.74 -23.25
N ILE A 84 -5.96 -19.05 -23.35
CA ILE A 84 -5.03 -19.95 -24.03
C ILE A 84 -5.78 -20.55 -25.20
N THR A 85 -5.31 -20.26 -26.41
CA THR A 85 -5.87 -20.79 -27.65
C THR A 85 -4.87 -21.77 -28.27
N HIS A 86 -5.28 -23.02 -28.42
CA HIS A 86 -4.50 -24.03 -29.12
C HIS A 86 -4.99 -24.16 -30.55
N ILE A 87 -4.09 -24.08 -31.54
CA ILE A 87 -4.41 -24.23 -32.97
C ILE A 87 -3.64 -25.46 -33.48
N PRO A 88 -4.19 -26.68 -33.33
CA PRO A 88 -3.47 -27.92 -33.61
C PRO A 88 -3.00 -28.04 -35.06
N GLN A 89 -3.81 -27.57 -36.01
CA GLN A 89 -3.52 -27.65 -37.45
C GLN A 89 -2.22 -26.96 -37.85
N LEU A 90 -1.82 -25.94 -37.09
CA LEU A 90 -0.61 -25.16 -37.33
C LEU A 90 0.48 -25.45 -36.28
N GLY A 91 0.18 -26.24 -35.25
CA GLY A 91 1.05 -26.47 -34.10
C GLY A 91 1.31 -25.21 -33.27
N PHE A 92 0.34 -24.29 -33.19
CA PHE A 92 0.51 -23.04 -32.45
C PHE A 92 -0.27 -23.04 -31.13
N THR A 93 0.27 -22.32 -30.16
CA THR A 93 -0.44 -21.92 -28.94
C THR A 93 -0.28 -20.41 -28.77
N VAL A 94 -1.41 -19.73 -28.58
CA VAL A 94 -1.47 -18.29 -28.31
C VAL A 94 -1.98 -18.10 -26.89
N ASN A 95 -1.16 -17.46 -26.07
CA ASN A 95 -1.51 -17.06 -24.72
C ASN A 95 -1.69 -15.54 -24.69
N LEU A 96 -2.86 -15.10 -24.25
CA LEU A 96 -3.15 -13.71 -23.96
C LEU A 96 -3.39 -13.61 -22.46
N SER A 97 -2.79 -12.63 -21.79
CA SER A 97 -3.15 -12.28 -20.43
C SER A 97 -3.27 -10.77 -20.28
N MET A 98 -4.18 -10.35 -19.41
CA MET A 98 -4.41 -8.97 -19.05
C MET A 98 -4.50 -8.87 -17.53
N ASP A 99 -3.57 -8.13 -16.94
CA ASP A 99 -3.59 -7.79 -15.52
C ASP A 99 -4.24 -6.43 -15.36
N ILE A 100 -5.21 -6.30 -14.46
CA ILE A 100 -6.02 -5.10 -14.24
C ILE A 100 -5.91 -4.72 -12.77
N SER A 101 -5.44 -3.51 -12.49
CA SER A 101 -5.51 -2.92 -11.16
C SER A 101 -6.75 -2.05 -11.05
N LEU A 102 -7.73 -2.55 -10.29
CA LEU A 102 -9.05 -1.93 -10.13
C LEU A 102 -9.09 -0.94 -8.96
N LEU A 103 -8.40 -1.28 -7.87
CA LEU A 103 -8.32 -0.44 -6.68
C LEU A 103 -6.94 -0.58 -6.06
N GLN A 104 -6.39 0.56 -5.68
CA GLN A 104 -5.31 0.64 -4.71
C GLN A 104 -5.58 1.89 -3.89
N THR A 105 -5.82 1.72 -2.60
CA THR A 105 -6.02 2.83 -1.66
C THR A 105 -5.16 2.60 -0.45
N ARG A 106 -4.27 3.53 -0.17
CA ARG A 106 -3.60 3.63 1.12
C ARG A 106 -4.26 4.75 1.91
N GLU A 107 -4.68 4.47 3.12
CA GLU A 107 -5.17 5.45 4.07
C GLU A 107 -4.22 5.46 5.26
N THR A 108 -3.48 6.53 5.41
CA THR A 108 -2.76 6.81 6.66
C THR A 108 -3.69 7.74 7.44
N PRO A 109 -4.32 7.29 8.53
CA PRO A 109 -5.04 8.20 9.40
C PRO A 109 -4.12 9.36 9.74
N ALA A 110 -4.65 10.56 9.83
CA ALA A 110 -3.93 11.67 10.42
C ALA A 110 -3.55 11.25 11.85
N SER A 111 -2.34 10.67 12.01
CA SER A 111 -1.66 10.59 13.29
C SER A 111 -1.79 11.98 13.87
N ASP A 112 -2.35 12.10 15.08
CA ASP A 112 -2.67 13.38 15.72
C ASP A 112 -1.51 14.33 15.42
N ASN A 113 -1.74 15.32 14.56
CA ASN A 113 -0.68 16.17 14.03
C ASN A 113 -0.09 17.10 15.10
N ARG A 114 -0.56 16.90 16.32
CA ARG A 114 -0.13 17.51 17.54
C ARG A 114 0.84 16.57 18.23
N ALA A 115 1.99 17.11 18.57
CA ALA A 115 2.95 16.40 19.36
C ALA A 115 2.34 15.98 20.71
N ILE A 116 2.65 14.76 21.14
CA ILE A 116 2.37 14.26 22.49
C ILE A 116 3.44 14.67 23.50
N GLY A 117 4.56 15.19 23.00
CA GLY A 117 5.68 15.69 23.79
C GLY A 117 6.82 16.16 22.89
N TYR A 118 7.89 16.63 23.51
CA TYR A 118 9.09 17.04 22.79
C TYR A 118 10.34 16.77 23.63
N TYR A 119 11.48 16.71 22.97
CA TYR A 119 12.79 16.66 23.61
C TYR A 119 13.45 18.03 23.55
N THR A 120 14.03 18.43 24.66
CA THR A 120 14.83 19.64 24.80
C THR A 120 16.27 19.43 24.33
N ARG A 121 17.09 20.48 24.33
CA ARG A 121 18.52 20.41 23.93
C ARG A 121 19.37 19.51 24.81
N ASP A 122 18.99 19.34 26.07
CA ASP A 122 19.58 18.41 27.04
C ASP A 122 19.00 16.99 26.94
N MET A 123 18.20 16.71 25.90
CA MET A 123 17.55 15.40 25.66
C MET A 123 16.58 14.99 26.78
N THR A 124 16.01 15.97 27.48
CA THR A 124 14.94 15.74 28.46
C THR A 124 13.60 15.69 27.74
N PHE A 125 12.82 14.64 28.00
CA PHE A 125 11.47 14.50 27.44
C PHE A 125 10.45 15.30 28.25
N ILE A 126 9.72 16.20 27.59
CA ILE A 126 8.61 16.95 28.16
C ILE A 126 7.31 16.47 27.51
N ALA A 127 6.45 15.83 28.31
CA ALA A 127 5.14 15.37 27.86
C ALA A 127 4.15 16.55 27.80
N ILE A 128 3.36 16.62 26.72
CA ILE A 128 2.27 17.58 26.59
C ILE A 128 0.96 16.89 26.99
N ALA A 129 0.30 17.43 28.01
CA ALA A 129 -0.99 16.93 28.48
C ALA A 129 -2.03 16.98 27.36
N ALA A 130 -2.93 15.98 27.28
CA ALA A 130 -3.81 15.77 26.13
C ALA A 130 -4.74 16.97 25.85
N ASP A 131 -5.16 17.67 26.90
CA ASP A 131 -5.95 18.90 26.88
C ASP A 131 -5.15 20.15 26.43
N GLN A 132 -3.83 20.14 26.62
CA GLN A 132 -2.92 21.21 26.23
C GLN A 132 -2.37 21.06 24.81
N ARG A 133 -2.55 19.91 24.14
CA ARG A 133 -2.02 19.66 22.78
C ARG A 133 -2.56 20.61 21.70
N SER A 134 -3.69 21.27 21.95
CA SER A 134 -4.26 22.30 21.06
C SER A 134 -3.88 23.73 21.45
N ASP A 135 -3.09 23.93 22.50
CA ASP A 135 -2.66 25.25 22.95
C ASP A 135 -1.79 25.93 21.86
N PRO A 136 -2.04 27.20 21.51
CA PRO A 136 -1.19 27.97 20.61
C PRO A 136 0.30 27.93 20.97
N ALA A 137 0.65 27.78 22.25
CA ALA A 137 2.03 27.63 22.72
C ALA A 137 2.78 26.47 22.06
N TYR A 138 2.08 25.40 21.66
CA TYR A 138 2.68 24.22 20.99
C TYR A 138 2.42 24.19 19.48
N SER A 139 1.90 25.27 18.89
CA SER A 139 1.58 25.33 17.46
C SER A 139 2.78 25.10 16.55
N TYR A 140 3.99 25.45 17.00
CA TYR A 140 5.24 25.22 16.26
C TYR A 140 5.67 23.74 16.23
N LEU A 141 5.10 22.90 17.10
CA LEU A 141 5.26 21.44 17.11
C LEU A 141 4.18 20.73 16.27
N LYS A 142 3.34 21.50 15.58
CA LYS A 142 2.31 20.92 14.73
C LYS A 142 2.95 20.45 13.43
N ARG A 143 2.68 19.20 13.06
CA ARG A 143 2.98 18.72 11.71
C ARG A 143 2.05 19.41 10.73
N ASP A 144 2.63 19.93 9.66
CA ASP A 144 1.88 20.08 8.42
C ASP A 144 1.47 18.67 8.02
N LEU A 145 0.17 18.38 8.20
CA LEU A 145 -0.37 17.16 7.66
C LEU A 145 -0.18 17.25 6.16
N GLU A 146 0.63 16.36 5.61
CA GLU A 146 0.29 15.80 4.31
C GLU A 146 -1.08 15.14 4.50
N VAL A 147 -2.09 15.97 4.25
CA VAL A 147 -3.53 15.72 4.22
C VAL A 147 -3.77 14.26 3.98
N ASN A 148 -4.41 13.55 4.93
CA ASN A 148 -5.02 12.22 4.78
C ASN A 148 -4.69 11.64 3.40
N LEU A 149 -3.45 11.17 3.21
CA LEU A 149 -2.99 10.83 1.87
C LEU A 149 -3.71 9.53 1.56
N LYS A 150 -4.90 9.70 1.00
CA LYS A 150 -5.64 8.65 0.32
C LYS A 150 -4.94 8.53 -1.00
N ASP A 151 -3.80 7.85 -0.99
CA ASP A 151 -3.10 7.47 -2.21
C ASP A 151 -4.00 6.45 -2.88
N LYS A 152 -4.88 6.96 -3.73
CA LYS A 152 -5.83 6.20 -4.51
C LYS A 152 -5.28 6.11 -5.92
N LEU A 153 -5.42 4.94 -6.51
CA LEU A 153 -5.25 4.78 -7.94
C LEU A 153 -6.11 5.79 -8.70
N PRO A 154 -5.52 6.71 -9.50
CA PRO A 154 -6.27 7.80 -10.11
C PRO A 154 -7.24 7.31 -11.19
N PHE A 155 -6.92 6.19 -11.84
CA PHE A 155 -7.74 5.51 -12.82
C PHE A 155 -7.36 4.03 -12.90
N ILE A 156 -8.26 3.19 -13.44
CA ILE A 156 -8.01 1.77 -13.68
C ILE A 156 -6.95 1.63 -14.78
N TYR A 157 -5.91 0.84 -14.55
CA TYR A 157 -4.91 0.53 -15.57
C TYR A 157 -4.79 -0.97 -15.78
N SER A 158 -4.33 -1.34 -16.97
CA SER A 158 -4.15 -2.73 -17.35
C SER A 158 -2.84 -2.95 -18.10
N ALA A 159 -2.18 -4.08 -17.85
CA ALA A 159 -1.05 -4.56 -18.62
C ALA A 159 -1.49 -5.75 -19.49
N LEU A 160 -1.25 -5.67 -20.80
CA LEU A 160 -1.59 -6.73 -21.74
C LEU A 160 -0.32 -7.46 -22.17
N ASN A 161 -0.31 -8.77 -22.03
CA ASN A 161 0.78 -9.64 -22.42
C ASN A 161 0.29 -10.66 -23.45
N VAL A 162 1.07 -10.84 -24.52
CA VAL A 162 0.80 -11.83 -25.57
C VAL A 162 2.04 -12.70 -25.75
N SER A 163 1.85 -14.02 -25.71
CA SER A 163 2.88 -14.99 -26.01
C SER A 163 2.39 -15.96 -27.08
N ILE A 164 3.22 -16.20 -28.09
CA ILE A 164 2.92 -17.09 -29.20
C ILE A 164 4.02 -18.14 -29.25
N ALA A 165 3.63 -19.40 -29.16
CA ALA A 165 4.52 -20.54 -29.29
C ALA A 165 4.16 -21.36 -30.53
N LYS A 166 5.18 -21.84 -31.24
CA LYS A 166 5.05 -22.76 -32.38
C LYS A 166 5.79 -24.05 -32.08
N GLU A 167 5.11 -25.18 -32.23
CA GLU A 167 5.73 -26.49 -32.21
C GLU A 167 6.40 -26.76 -33.57
N ILE A 168 7.69 -27.06 -33.57
CA ILE A 168 8.42 -27.50 -34.76
C ILE A 168 8.56 -29.01 -34.67
N LYS A 169 7.73 -29.75 -35.41
CA LYS A 169 7.95 -31.18 -35.59
C LYS A 169 9.19 -31.39 -36.45
N LYS A 170 10.22 -32.06 -35.91
CA LYS A 170 11.32 -32.58 -36.72
C LYS A 170 10.76 -33.67 -37.63
N ILE A 171 10.74 -33.39 -38.93
CA ILE A 171 10.62 -34.43 -39.94
C ILE A 171 12.01 -35.06 -40.02
N PHE A 172 12.16 -36.26 -39.45
CA PHE A 172 13.32 -37.10 -39.75
C PHE A 172 12.97 -37.88 -41.01
N ASP A 173 13.56 -37.46 -42.13
CA ASP A 173 13.68 -38.26 -43.36
C ASP A 173 14.99 -39.05 -43.36
#